data_AF-A0A7J4TMR0-F1
#
_entry.id   AF-A0A7J4TMR0-F1
#
_cell.length_a   1.000
_cell.length_b   1.000
_cell.length_c   1.000
_cell.angle_alpha   90.00
_cell.angle_beta   90.00
_cell.angle_gamma   90.00
#
_symmetry.space_group_name_H-M   'P 1'
#
loop_
_entity.id
_entity.type
_entity.pdbx_description
1 polymer ?
#
loop_
_entity_poly.entity_id
_entity_poly.type
_entity_poly.pdbx_seq_one_letter_code
_entity_poly.pdbx_strand_id
1 'polypeptide(L)'
;MERKQVVNLVLWPVALLVLNSLWMSVAGGVAPYEINDKDHAIETRTVELDSVFGQSKAMPAEFDVEFTGISVDDGYVSWTIRDSSNVVVAQWSGMLSDGPPDWSGALEPGAYTVETVVDEGIIAEQVLYIQPFESYRLEGHILLSVCLFIVAFGEVFIRQKADAYLSKRAASTPAQPEKSPFTPLKSGMPEEDLALDEEGPWRSPIGR
;
A
#
# COMPACT_ATOMS: atom_id res chain seq x y z
N MET A 1 19.73 28.36 -8.29
CA MET A 1 18.60 27.44 -8.06
C MET A 1 18.87 26.71 -6.76
N GLU A 2 18.03 26.98 -5.76
CA GLU A 2 18.33 26.73 -4.36
C GLU A 2 18.28 25.23 -4.03
N ARG A 3 19.21 24.76 -3.20
CA ARG A 3 19.36 23.36 -2.75
C ARG A 3 18.04 22.63 -2.44
N LYS A 4 17.01 23.34 -1.95
CA LYS A 4 15.66 22.80 -1.70
C LYS A 4 14.93 22.34 -2.97
N GLN A 5 15.05 23.08 -4.08
CA GLN A 5 14.43 22.72 -5.36
C GLN A 5 15.08 21.47 -5.98
N VAL A 6 16.41 21.35 -5.85
CA VAL A 6 17.16 20.18 -6.33
C VAL A 6 16.83 18.93 -5.50
N VAL A 7 16.73 19.07 -4.17
CA VAL A 7 16.32 17.97 -3.29
C VAL A 7 14.91 17.48 -3.65
N ASN A 8 13.96 18.39 -3.88
CA ASN A 8 12.60 18.00 -4.26
C ASN A 8 12.55 17.33 -5.64
N LEU A 9 13.39 17.76 -6.60
CA LEU A 9 13.45 17.18 -7.94
C LEU A 9 14.01 15.76 -7.94
N VAL A 10 15.04 15.48 -7.13
CA VAL A 10 15.69 14.16 -7.04
C VAL A 10 14.89 13.18 -6.18
N LEU A 11 14.14 13.67 -5.19
CA LEU A 11 13.38 12.83 -4.28
C LEU A 11 12.24 12.07 -4.97
N TRP A 12 11.62 12.63 -6.02
CA TRP A 12 10.54 11.95 -6.75
C TRP A 12 10.99 10.73 -7.54
N PRO A 13 12.07 10.79 -8.37
CA PRO A 13 12.66 9.60 -8.97
C PRO A 13 13.10 8.56 -7.95
N VAL A 14 13.69 8.98 -6.81
CA VAL A 14 14.08 8.05 -5.74
C VAL A 14 12.86 7.39 -5.13
N ALA A 15 11.80 8.14 -4.84
CA ALA A 15 10.54 7.60 -4.33
C ALA A 15 9.90 6.63 -5.32
N LEU A 16 9.94 6.93 -6.62
CA LEU A 16 9.46 6.04 -7.68
C LEU A 16 10.23 4.72 -7.67
N LEU A 17 11.56 4.78 -7.59
CA LEU A 17 12.40 3.59 -7.52
C LEU A 17 12.10 2.77 -6.27
N VAL A 18 12.08 3.40 -5.09
CA VAL A 18 11.80 2.70 -3.82
C VAL A 18 10.43 2.04 -3.85
N LEU A 19 9.39 2.77 -4.26
CA LEU A 19 8.02 2.26 -4.28
C LEU A 19 7.87 1.07 -5.24
N ASN A 20 8.44 1.16 -6.43
CA ASN A 20 8.38 0.07 -7.41
C ASN A 20 9.25 -1.13 -6.99
N SER A 21 10.39 -0.91 -6.34
CA SER A 21 11.20 -2.00 -5.79
C SER A 21 10.48 -2.73 -4.65
N LEU A 22 9.77 -2.00 -3.78
CA LEU A 22 8.93 -2.61 -2.75
C LEU A 22 7.81 -3.45 -3.36
N TRP A 23 7.17 -2.93 -4.42
CA TRP A 23 6.14 -3.68 -5.13
C TRP A 23 6.67 -4.97 -5.78
N MET A 24 7.85 -4.95 -6.40
CA MET A 24 8.48 -6.17 -6.92
C MET A 24 8.63 -7.24 -5.84
N SER A 25 9.03 -6.85 -4.63
CA SER A 25 9.17 -7.76 -3.50
C SER A 25 7.83 -8.36 -3.07
N VAL A 26 6.79 -7.53 -2.96
CA VAL A 26 5.43 -7.97 -2.60
C VAL A 26 4.83 -8.87 -3.69
N ALA A 27 5.00 -8.50 -4.96
CA ALA A 27 4.49 -9.25 -6.10
C ALA A 27 5.10 -10.65 -6.19
N GLY A 28 6.40 -10.78 -5.92
CA GLY A 28 7.11 -12.06 -5.87
C GLY A 28 6.90 -12.86 -4.57
N GLY A 29 6.07 -12.38 -3.65
CA GLY A 29 5.76 -13.09 -2.40
C GLY A 29 5.08 -14.43 -2.67
N VAL A 30 5.44 -15.44 -1.87
CA VAL A 30 4.94 -16.81 -1.99
C VAL A 30 4.09 -17.14 -0.77
N ALA A 31 2.94 -17.75 -1.00
CA ALA A 31 2.03 -18.29 0.01
C ALA A 31 2.14 -19.83 0.01
N PRO A 32 2.76 -20.44 1.04
CA PRO A 32 2.85 -21.89 1.15
C PRO A 32 1.56 -22.49 1.72
N TYR A 33 1.07 -23.54 1.07
CA TYR A 33 -0.01 -24.40 1.55
C TYR A 33 0.53 -25.79 1.80
N GLU A 34 0.67 -26.13 3.07
CA GLU A 34 1.08 -27.47 3.50
C GLU A 34 -0.05 -28.45 3.23
N ILE A 35 0.21 -29.42 2.35
CA ILE A 35 -0.74 -30.46 1.98
C ILE A 35 -0.58 -31.66 2.91
N ASN A 36 0.62 -32.21 2.95
CA ASN A 36 0.99 -33.33 3.80
C ASN A 36 2.32 -33.02 4.50
N ASP A 37 2.41 -33.50 5.74
CA ASP A 37 3.60 -33.43 6.58
C ASP A 37 3.90 -34.83 7.15
N LYS A 38 5.07 -34.99 7.78
CA LYS A 38 5.53 -36.28 8.34
C LYS A 38 4.62 -36.87 9.40
N ASP A 39 3.90 -36.03 10.13
CA ASP A 39 3.11 -36.39 11.31
C ASP A 39 1.60 -36.52 10.99
N HIS A 40 1.15 -35.95 9.87
CA HIS A 40 -0.24 -35.86 9.44
C HIS A 40 -0.40 -36.19 7.95
N ALA A 41 -0.21 -37.46 7.60
CA ALA A 41 -0.54 -37.95 6.27
C ALA A 41 -2.06 -37.96 6.06
N ILE A 42 -2.54 -37.16 5.11
CA ILE A 42 -3.94 -37.04 4.71
C ILE A 42 -4.05 -37.39 3.23
N GLU A 43 -4.95 -38.34 2.91
CA GLU A 43 -5.17 -38.80 1.52
C GLU A 43 -5.75 -37.70 0.62
N THR A 44 -6.51 -36.77 1.17
CA THR A 44 -7.20 -35.73 0.41
C THR A 44 -7.26 -34.41 1.17
N ARG A 45 -6.76 -33.34 0.58
CA ARG A 45 -6.79 -31.99 1.14
C ARG A 45 -7.39 -30.97 0.20
N THR A 46 -8.22 -30.09 0.73
CA THR A 46 -8.79 -28.97 -0.02
C THR A 46 -8.01 -27.69 0.26
N VAL A 47 -7.69 -26.95 -0.80
CA VAL A 47 -7.03 -25.65 -0.77
C VAL A 47 -7.97 -24.64 -1.40
N GLU A 48 -8.25 -23.54 -0.69
CA GLU A 48 -9.03 -22.43 -1.19
C GLU A 48 -8.09 -21.29 -1.62
N LEU A 49 -8.14 -20.95 -2.91
CA LEU A 49 -7.37 -19.86 -3.48
C LEU A 49 -8.28 -18.65 -3.68
N ASP A 50 -8.07 -17.61 -2.88
CA ASP A 50 -8.86 -16.39 -2.94
C ASP A 50 -8.52 -15.54 -4.17
N SER A 51 -9.53 -14.84 -4.68
CA SER A 51 -9.33 -13.82 -5.72
C SER A 51 -8.61 -12.60 -5.15
N VAL A 52 -7.59 -12.12 -5.84
CA VAL A 52 -6.88 -10.89 -5.47
C VAL A 52 -7.60 -9.69 -6.08
N PHE A 53 -8.00 -8.73 -5.23
CA PHE A 53 -8.77 -7.54 -5.65
C PHE A 53 -10.06 -7.85 -6.44
N GLY A 54 -10.69 -9.00 -6.17
CA GLY A 54 -11.89 -9.45 -6.87
C GLY A 54 -11.65 -9.85 -8.34
N GLN A 55 -10.40 -10.06 -8.74
CA GLN A 55 -10.02 -10.46 -10.08
C GLN A 55 -9.69 -11.95 -10.15
N SER A 56 -9.99 -12.58 -11.28
CA SER A 56 -9.86 -14.02 -11.50
C SER A 56 -8.62 -14.42 -12.30
N LYS A 57 -7.50 -13.67 -12.21
CA LYS A 57 -6.28 -14.07 -12.92
C LYS A 57 -5.69 -15.33 -12.28
N ALA A 58 -5.28 -16.28 -13.12
CA ALA A 58 -4.50 -17.43 -12.69
C ALA A 58 -3.20 -16.98 -12.00
N MET A 59 -2.89 -17.60 -10.87
CA MET A 59 -1.74 -17.33 -10.02
C MET A 59 -0.68 -18.41 -10.27
N PRO A 60 0.59 -18.05 -10.49
CA PRO A 60 1.66 -19.03 -10.59
C PRO A 60 1.70 -19.92 -9.34
N ALA A 61 1.89 -21.21 -9.58
CA ALA A 61 1.90 -22.23 -8.56
C ALA A 61 3.06 -23.20 -8.79
N GLU A 62 3.72 -23.59 -7.72
CA GLU A 62 4.74 -24.64 -7.69
C GLU A 62 4.33 -25.67 -6.66
N PHE A 63 4.40 -26.96 -7.00
CA PHE A 63 4.08 -28.05 -6.09
C PHE A 63 5.33 -28.87 -5.84
N ASP A 64 5.83 -28.74 -4.62
CA ASP A 64 6.97 -29.47 -4.09
C ASP A 64 6.46 -30.74 -3.41
N VAL A 65 7.04 -31.87 -3.78
CA VAL A 65 6.60 -33.20 -3.37
C VAL A 65 7.81 -34.05 -3.06
N GLU A 66 7.84 -34.60 -1.86
CA GLU A 66 8.84 -35.58 -1.45
C GLU A 66 8.12 -36.81 -0.88
N PHE A 67 8.49 -37.98 -1.36
CA PHE A 67 8.03 -39.26 -0.80
C PHE A 67 9.21 -39.96 -0.14
N THR A 68 9.02 -40.48 1.07
CA THR A 68 10.07 -41.17 1.83
C THR A 68 9.57 -42.51 2.35
N GLY A 69 10.30 -43.60 2.07
CA GLY A 69 10.05 -44.91 2.65
C GLY A 69 10.58 -44.99 4.08
N ILE A 70 9.71 -45.34 5.03
CA ILE A 70 10.08 -45.55 6.45
C ILE A 70 10.36 -47.03 6.72
N SER A 71 9.52 -47.92 6.19
CA SER A 71 9.61 -49.37 6.42
C SER A 71 9.71 -50.19 5.13
N VAL A 72 9.75 -49.53 3.99
CA VAL A 72 9.84 -50.14 2.66
C VAL A 72 10.89 -49.41 1.82
N ASP A 73 11.60 -50.16 0.98
CA ASP A 73 12.62 -49.61 0.07
C ASP A 73 12.02 -49.10 -1.25
N ASP A 74 10.79 -49.50 -1.57
CA ASP A 74 10.06 -49.10 -2.79
C ASP A 74 8.54 -49.31 -2.60
N GLY A 75 7.73 -48.65 -3.42
CA GLY A 75 6.27 -48.76 -3.41
C GLY A 75 5.59 -47.73 -4.31
N TYR A 76 4.30 -47.90 -4.57
CA TYR A 76 3.53 -47.01 -5.43
C TYR A 76 3.21 -45.69 -4.73
N VAL A 77 3.39 -44.59 -5.47
CA VAL A 77 3.08 -43.24 -5.01
C VAL A 77 2.45 -42.43 -6.15
N SER A 78 1.50 -41.58 -5.82
CA SER A 78 0.90 -40.65 -6.79
C SER A 78 0.28 -39.44 -6.11
N TRP A 79 0.16 -38.37 -6.88
CA TRP A 79 -0.57 -37.18 -6.48
C TRP A 79 -1.40 -36.65 -7.65
N THR A 80 -2.53 -36.01 -7.35
CA THR A 80 -3.42 -35.41 -8.34
C THR A 80 -4.03 -34.12 -7.79
N ILE A 81 -3.97 -33.05 -8.56
CA ILE A 81 -4.61 -31.76 -8.26
C ILE A 81 -5.86 -31.67 -9.13
N ARG A 82 -7.02 -31.49 -8.49
CA ARG A 82 -8.32 -31.30 -9.12
C ARG A 82 -8.88 -29.94 -8.81
N ASP A 83 -9.60 -29.35 -9.77
CA ASP A 83 -10.38 -28.14 -9.53
C ASP A 83 -11.73 -28.44 -8.86
N SER A 84 -12.48 -27.39 -8.52
CA SER A 84 -13.84 -27.49 -7.96
C SER A 84 -14.87 -28.22 -8.84
N SER A 85 -14.60 -28.36 -10.14
CA SER A 85 -15.42 -29.13 -11.09
C SER A 85 -14.95 -30.58 -11.22
N ASN A 86 -14.01 -31.00 -10.37
CA ASN A 86 -13.38 -32.32 -10.34
C ASN A 86 -12.52 -32.63 -11.58
N VAL A 87 -12.12 -31.60 -12.34
CA VAL A 87 -11.25 -31.72 -13.50
C VAL A 87 -9.80 -31.80 -13.04
N VAL A 88 -9.04 -32.74 -13.62
CA VAL A 88 -7.61 -32.89 -13.33
C VAL A 88 -6.84 -31.73 -13.93
N VAL A 89 -6.16 -30.97 -13.07
CA VAL A 89 -5.28 -29.86 -13.45
C VAL A 89 -3.86 -30.38 -13.70
N ALA A 90 -3.38 -31.21 -12.78
CA ALA A 90 -2.06 -31.82 -12.83
C ALA A 90 -2.09 -33.15 -12.07
N GLN A 91 -1.28 -34.11 -12.52
CA GLN A 91 -1.16 -35.40 -11.86
C GLN A 91 0.20 -36.01 -12.16
N TRP A 92 0.65 -36.86 -11.24
CA TRP A 92 1.79 -37.74 -11.45
C TRP A 92 1.61 -39.04 -10.67
N SER A 93 2.18 -40.12 -11.20
CA SER A 93 2.17 -41.44 -10.57
C SER A 93 3.44 -42.19 -10.94
N GLY A 94 4.03 -42.91 -9.99
CA GLY A 94 5.24 -43.69 -10.20
C GLY A 94 5.56 -44.58 -9.00
N MET A 95 6.77 -45.11 -8.98
CA MET A 95 7.33 -45.78 -7.81
C MET A 95 8.11 -44.78 -6.94
N LEU A 96 8.27 -45.09 -5.66
CA LEU A 96 9.10 -44.32 -4.73
C LEU A 96 10.52 -44.10 -5.29
N SER A 97 11.06 -45.14 -5.94
CA SER A 97 12.36 -45.10 -6.60
C SER A 97 12.46 -44.16 -7.81
N ASP A 98 11.34 -43.78 -8.43
CA ASP A 98 11.34 -42.86 -9.59
C ASP A 98 11.57 -41.41 -9.15
N GLY A 99 11.16 -41.07 -7.92
CA GLY A 99 11.11 -39.70 -7.43
C GLY A 99 10.02 -38.87 -8.13
N PRO A 100 9.17 -38.15 -7.39
CA PRO A 100 8.21 -37.24 -8.02
C PRO A 100 8.95 -36.07 -8.69
N PRO A 101 8.50 -35.60 -9.86
CA PRO A 101 9.00 -34.37 -10.44
C PRO A 101 8.37 -33.16 -9.76
N ASP A 102 9.14 -32.08 -9.66
CA ASP A 102 8.61 -30.76 -9.32
C ASP A 102 7.57 -30.36 -10.37
N TRP A 103 6.41 -29.87 -9.93
CA TRP A 103 5.40 -29.32 -10.83
C TRP A 103 5.34 -27.80 -10.73
N SER A 104 5.21 -27.15 -11.90
CA SER A 104 4.94 -25.72 -12.00
C SER A 104 3.80 -25.46 -12.97
N GLY A 105 2.94 -24.51 -12.63
CA GLY A 105 1.78 -24.15 -13.43
C GLY A 105 1.13 -22.85 -12.97
N ALA A 106 -0.12 -22.64 -13.36
CA ALA A 106 -0.92 -21.50 -12.91
C ALA A 106 -2.32 -21.99 -12.52
N LEU A 107 -2.79 -21.54 -11.36
CA LEU A 107 -4.09 -21.92 -10.79
C LEU A 107 -4.99 -20.69 -10.71
N GLU A 108 -6.18 -20.77 -11.28
CA GLU A 108 -7.21 -19.73 -11.12
C GLU A 108 -7.72 -19.68 -9.67
N PRO A 109 -8.26 -18.55 -9.20
CA PRO A 109 -8.92 -18.50 -7.89
C PRO A 109 -10.07 -19.51 -7.83
N GLY A 110 -10.16 -20.25 -6.72
CA GLY A 110 -11.13 -21.32 -6.55
C GLY A 110 -10.69 -22.36 -5.53
N ALA A 111 -11.55 -23.34 -5.31
CA ALA A 111 -11.23 -24.51 -4.48
C ALA A 111 -10.56 -25.59 -5.32
N TYR A 112 -9.48 -26.15 -4.79
CA TYR A 112 -8.74 -27.26 -5.37
C TYR A 112 -8.66 -28.40 -4.37
N THR A 113 -8.66 -29.62 -4.88
CA THR A 113 -8.48 -30.83 -4.09
C THR A 113 -7.20 -31.51 -4.52
N VAL A 114 -6.29 -31.71 -3.57
CA VAL A 114 -5.06 -32.48 -3.77
C VAL A 114 -5.30 -33.87 -3.18
N GLU A 115 -5.22 -34.88 -4.04
CA GLU A 115 -5.32 -36.30 -3.69
C GLU A 115 -3.93 -36.90 -3.72
N THR A 116 -3.56 -37.61 -2.66
CA THR A 116 -2.26 -38.28 -2.53
C THR A 116 -2.50 -39.73 -2.15
N VAL A 117 -1.94 -40.63 -2.96
CA VAL A 117 -2.02 -42.08 -2.73
C VAL A 117 -0.60 -42.59 -2.55
N VAL A 118 -0.35 -43.24 -1.42
CA VAL A 118 0.93 -43.86 -1.08
C VAL A 118 0.69 -45.26 -0.54
N ASP A 119 1.61 -46.18 -0.85
CA ASP A 119 1.62 -47.51 -0.24
C ASP A 119 1.99 -47.45 1.26
N GLU A 120 1.60 -48.48 2.00
CA GLU A 120 1.89 -48.58 3.44
C GLU A 120 3.39 -48.55 3.72
N GLY A 121 3.81 -47.75 4.71
CA GLY A 121 5.21 -47.60 5.07
C GLY A 121 5.94 -46.48 4.30
N ILE A 122 5.23 -45.71 3.49
CA ILE A 122 5.71 -44.49 2.82
C ILE A 122 5.00 -43.27 3.42
N ILE A 123 5.76 -42.20 3.62
CA ILE A 123 5.23 -40.88 3.99
C ILE A 123 5.40 -39.89 2.84
N ALA A 124 4.53 -38.88 2.80
CA ALA A 124 4.54 -37.81 1.82
C ALA A 124 4.71 -36.46 2.53
N GLU A 125 5.62 -35.64 2.01
CA GLU A 125 5.76 -34.23 2.35
C GLU A 125 5.42 -33.42 1.10
N GLN A 126 4.43 -32.54 1.20
CA GLN A 126 3.87 -31.89 0.04
C GLN A 126 3.50 -30.45 0.38
N VAL A 127 4.06 -29.50 -0.39
CA VAL A 127 3.81 -28.08 -0.20
C VAL A 127 3.45 -27.45 -1.54
N LEU A 128 2.27 -26.82 -1.59
CA LEU A 128 1.82 -26.05 -2.73
C LEU A 128 2.13 -24.57 -2.50
N TYR A 129 3.07 -24.04 -3.28
CA TYR A 129 3.48 -22.64 -3.25
C TYR A 129 2.67 -21.84 -4.27
N ILE A 130 1.97 -20.80 -3.82
CA ILE A 130 1.17 -19.92 -4.69
C ILE A 130 1.75 -18.51 -4.68
N GLN A 131 1.81 -17.86 -5.83
CA GLN A 131 2.25 -16.46 -5.96
C GLN A 131 1.07 -15.56 -6.34
N PRO A 132 0.25 -15.13 -5.36
CA PRO A 132 -1.04 -14.49 -5.65
C PRO A 132 -0.90 -13.14 -6.36
N PHE A 133 0.14 -12.37 -6.04
CA PHE A 133 0.34 -11.02 -6.56
C PHE A 133 1.16 -10.98 -7.86
N GLU A 134 1.79 -12.09 -8.25
CA GLU A 134 2.72 -12.15 -9.37
C GLU A 134 2.02 -11.81 -10.70
N SER A 135 0.80 -12.32 -10.89
CA SER A 135 -0.05 -12.03 -12.06
C SER A 135 -0.52 -10.57 -12.16
N TYR A 136 -0.31 -9.78 -11.11
CA TYR A 136 -0.65 -8.36 -11.04
C TYR A 136 0.59 -7.46 -10.96
N ARG A 137 1.79 -8.03 -11.13
CA ARG A 137 3.05 -7.29 -11.02
C ARG A 137 3.04 -6.03 -11.89
N LEU A 138 2.65 -6.14 -13.15
CA LEU A 138 2.64 -5.00 -14.07
C LEU A 138 1.57 -3.96 -13.69
N GLU A 139 0.35 -4.39 -13.38
CA GLU A 139 -0.74 -3.50 -12.99
C GLU A 139 -0.41 -2.72 -11.72
N GLY A 140 0.18 -3.39 -10.72
CA GLY A 140 0.60 -2.74 -9.50
C GLY A 140 1.71 -1.71 -9.74
N HIS A 141 2.68 -2.00 -10.61
CA HIS A 141 3.70 -1.03 -11.02
C HIS A 141 3.09 0.23 -11.64
N ILE A 142 2.18 0.05 -12.59
CA ILE A 142 1.52 1.15 -13.28
C ILE A 142 0.70 1.96 -12.27
N LEU A 143 -0.13 1.29 -11.47
CA LEU A 143 -1.00 1.92 -10.48
C LEU A 143 -0.19 2.73 -9.46
N LEU A 144 0.84 2.14 -8.87
CA LEU A 144 1.69 2.81 -7.88
C LEU A 144 2.44 4.01 -8.49
N SER A 145 2.94 3.87 -9.72
CA SER A 145 3.61 4.96 -10.42
C SER A 145 2.66 6.12 -10.74
N VAL A 146 1.43 5.83 -11.17
CA VAL A 146 0.40 6.84 -11.42
C VAL A 146 -0.04 7.51 -10.11
N CYS A 147 -0.26 6.74 -9.05
CA CYS A 147 -0.58 7.28 -7.73
C CYS A 147 0.52 8.21 -7.22
N LEU A 148 1.79 7.80 -7.34
CA LEU A 148 2.92 8.64 -6.96
C LEU A 148 2.98 9.93 -7.79
N PHE A 149 2.74 9.83 -9.11
CA PHE A 149 2.66 11.00 -9.97
C PHE A 149 1.54 11.96 -9.54
N ILE A 150 0.34 11.44 -9.26
CA ILE A 150 -0.80 12.25 -8.78
C ILE A 150 -0.45 12.94 -7.45
N VAL A 151 0.20 12.23 -6.52
CA VAL A 151 0.64 12.82 -5.24
C VAL A 151 1.67 13.92 -5.48
N ALA A 152 2.67 13.67 -6.32
CA ALA A 152 3.74 14.62 -6.62
C ALA A 152 3.22 15.92 -7.24
N PHE A 153 2.35 15.83 -8.25
CA PHE A 153 1.79 17.00 -8.92
C PHE A 153 0.62 17.62 -8.15
N GLY A 154 -0.14 16.82 -7.41
CA GLY A 154 -1.21 17.27 -6.52
C GLY A 154 -0.67 18.19 -5.43
N GLU A 155 0.45 17.84 -4.80
CA GLU A 155 1.14 18.69 -3.84
C GLU A 155 1.48 20.07 -4.43
N VAL A 156 2.06 20.09 -5.65
CA VAL A 156 2.45 21.32 -6.34
C VAL A 156 1.21 22.19 -6.64
N PHE A 157 0.14 21.59 -7.14
CA PHE A 157 -1.09 22.31 -7.45
C PHE A 157 -1.75 22.89 -6.20
N ILE A 158 -1.83 22.11 -5.12
CA ILE A 158 -2.39 22.56 -3.84
C ILE A 158 -1.56 23.71 -3.27
N ARG A 159 -0.22 23.62 -3.29
CA ARG A 159 0.65 24.72 -2.84
C ARG A 159 0.43 25.99 -3.66
N GLN A 160 0.42 25.89 -4.99
CA GLN A 160 0.18 27.06 -5.85
C GLN A 160 -1.18 27.72 -5.58
N LYS A 161 -2.24 26.94 -5.38
CA LYS A 161 -3.58 27.49 -5.07
C LYS A 161 -3.65 28.05 -3.65
N ALA A 162 -3.02 27.41 -2.69
CA ALA A 162 -2.92 27.90 -1.31
C ALA A 162 -2.15 29.22 -1.25
N ASP A 163 -0.99 29.30 -1.90
CA ASP A 163 -0.18 30.51 -1.99
C ASP A 163 -0.95 31.64 -2.67
N ALA A 164 -1.63 31.36 -3.79
CA ALA A 164 -2.46 32.34 -4.48
C ALA A 164 -3.65 32.83 -3.61
N TYR A 165 -4.28 31.93 -2.86
CA TYR A 165 -5.37 32.26 -1.95
C TYR A 165 -4.89 33.11 -0.76
N LEU A 166 -3.78 32.73 -0.13
CA LEU A 166 -3.17 33.48 0.97
C LEU A 166 -2.69 34.85 0.50
N SER A 167 -2.10 34.94 -0.69
CA SER A 167 -1.67 36.21 -1.30
C SER A 167 -2.85 37.13 -1.56
N LYS A 168 -3.96 36.61 -2.12
CA LYS A 168 -5.20 37.38 -2.31
C LYS A 168 -5.80 37.84 -0.98
N ARG A 169 -5.80 36.97 0.03
CA ARG A 169 -6.29 37.31 1.38
C ARG A 169 -5.43 38.39 2.04
N ALA A 170 -4.11 38.30 1.92
CA ALA A 170 -3.17 39.31 2.42
C ALA A 170 -3.36 40.65 1.70
N ALA A 171 -3.54 40.65 0.38
CA ALA A 171 -3.80 41.87 -0.41
C ALA A 171 -5.18 42.49 -0.14
N SER A 172 -6.19 41.68 0.20
CA SER A 172 -7.52 42.15 0.60
C SER A 172 -7.63 42.58 2.06
N THR A 173 -6.60 42.32 2.87
CA THR A 173 -6.56 42.78 4.25
C THR A 173 -6.13 44.25 4.23
N PRO A 174 -6.95 45.21 4.67
CA PRO A 174 -6.56 46.61 4.69
C PRO A 174 -5.28 46.77 5.51
N ALA A 175 -4.35 47.59 5.01
CA ALA A 175 -3.11 47.89 5.70
C ALA A 175 -3.43 48.25 7.15
N GLN A 176 -2.95 47.43 8.09
CA GLN A 176 -3.01 47.79 9.52
C GLN A 176 -2.32 49.15 9.63
N PRO A 177 -3.01 50.19 10.14
CA PRO A 177 -2.39 51.48 10.31
C PRO A 177 -1.13 51.28 11.13
N GLU A 178 -0.03 51.90 10.69
CA GLU A 178 1.24 51.89 11.40
C GLU A 178 0.96 52.10 12.89
N LYS A 179 1.41 51.19 13.75
CA LYS A 179 1.19 51.32 15.20
C LYS A 179 1.93 52.57 15.65
N SER A 180 1.19 53.66 15.69
CA SER A 180 1.61 54.93 16.26
C SER A 180 2.20 54.66 17.65
N PRO A 181 3.38 55.23 17.99
CA PRO A 181 3.94 55.12 19.33
C PRO A 181 3.09 55.85 20.38
N PHE A 182 2.09 56.63 19.94
CA PHE A 182 1.12 57.28 20.82
C PHE A 182 -0.13 56.42 20.96
N THR A 183 -0.55 56.24 22.22
CA THR A 183 -1.81 55.58 22.58
C THR A 183 -2.97 56.30 21.89
N PRO A 184 -3.75 55.62 21.03
CA PRO A 184 -4.90 56.26 20.40
C PRO A 184 -5.96 56.55 21.47
N LEU A 185 -6.56 57.75 21.41
CA LEU A 185 -7.73 58.06 22.23
C LEU A 185 -8.83 57.06 21.90
N LYS A 186 -9.34 56.38 22.94
CA LYS A 186 -10.50 55.50 22.81
C LYS A 186 -11.71 56.36 22.45
N SER A 187 -12.31 56.07 21.29
CA SER A 187 -13.64 56.59 20.94
C SER A 187 -14.62 56.19 22.04
N GLY A 188 -15.27 57.19 22.66
CA GLY A 188 -16.18 57.01 23.78
C GLY A 188 -15.70 57.53 25.13
N MET A 189 -14.52 58.17 25.23
CA MET A 189 -14.28 59.08 26.36
C MET A 189 -15.20 60.29 26.18
N PRO A 190 -15.96 60.69 27.22
CA PRO A 190 -16.61 62.00 27.21
C PRO A 190 -15.52 63.01 26.90
N GLU A 191 -15.79 63.94 26.01
CA GLU A 191 -15.02 65.17 25.95
C GLU A 191 -14.97 65.64 27.41
N GLU A 192 -13.78 65.60 28.03
CA GLU A 192 -13.61 66.28 29.30
C GLU A 192 -14.00 67.70 28.97
N ASP A 193 -15.15 68.09 29.51
CA ASP A 193 -15.65 69.44 29.54
C ASP A 193 -14.45 70.32 29.86
N LEU A 194 -13.85 70.89 28.82
CA LEU A 194 -13.23 72.20 28.91
C LEU A 194 -14.41 73.13 29.12
N ALA A 195 -15.01 73.05 30.31
CA ALA A 195 -15.65 74.14 30.95
C ALA A 195 -14.61 75.25 30.86
N LEU A 196 -14.81 76.11 29.86
CA LEU A 196 -14.24 77.43 29.81
C LEU A 196 -14.70 78.05 31.12
N ASP A 197 -13.90 77.87 32.16
CA ASP A 197 -14.10 78.46 33.45
C ASP A 197 -13.94 79.96 33.19
N GLU A 198 -15.08 80.59 32.88
CA GLU A 198 -15.11 82.01 32.61
C GLU A 198 -14.56 82.77 33.82
N GLU A 199 -14.48 82.21 35.03
CA GLU A 199 -13.89 82.88 36.19
C GLU A 199 -12.42 82.50 36.47
N GLY A 200 -11.80 81.70 35.59
CA GLY A 200 -10.40 81.29 35.71
C GLY A 200 -9.38 82.41 35.41
N PRO A 201 -8.18 82.36 36.04
CA PRO A 201 -7.16 83.41 35.95
C PRO A 201 -6.49 83.56 34.57
N TRP A 202 -6.82 82.70 33.60
CA TRP A 202 -6.24 82.68 32.25
C TRP A 202 -7.32 82.91 31.19
N ARG A 203 -7.88 84.13 31.16
CA ARG A 203 -8.82 84.55 30.10
C ARG A 203 -8.06 84.99 28.83
N SER A 204 -8.64 84.71 27.67
CA SER A 204 -8.24 85.32 26.39
C SER A 204 -8.68 86.79 26.31
N PRO A 205 -7.85 87.70 25.77
CA PRO A 205 -8.12 89.14 25.79
C PRO A 205 -9.31 89.51 24.90
N ILE A 206 -10.18 90.38 25.41
CA ILE A 206 -11.32 90.93 24.66
C ILE A 206 -10.77 91.96 23.65
N GLY A 207 -10.72 91.56 22.38
CA GLY A 207 -10.47 92.45 21.24
C GLY A 207 -11.78 93.13 20.81
N ARG A 208 -11.69 94.43 20.45
CA ARG A 208 -12.79 95.32 20.07
C ARG A 208 -13.75 94.79 19.02
#